data_AF-A0A1Y6EQE3-F1
#
_entry.id   AF-A0A1Y6EQE3-F1
#
_cell.length_a   1.000
_cell.length_b   1.000
_cell.length_c   1.000
_cell.angle_alpha   90.00
_cell.angle_beta   90.00
_cell.angle_gamma   90.00
#
_symmetry.space_group_name_H-M   'P 1'
#
loop_
_entity.id
_entity.type
_entity.pdbx_description
1 polymer ?
#
loop_
_entity_poly.entity_id
_entity_poly.type
_entity_poly.pdbx_seq_one_letter_code
_entity_poly.pdbx_strand_id
1 'polypeptide(L)' 'MNEYKLRFMQRGGVNGASELVPIDASSAQEALSIAQQRIGKGTAELLHGERRLARIRNAGTPEAPIWQID' A
#
# COMPACT_ATOMS: atom_id res chain seq x y z
N MET A 1 13.52 5.21 12.53
CA MET A 1 13.26 4.55 11.24
C MET A 1 11.82 4.83 10.87
N ASN A 2 11.54 5.34 9.65
CA ASN A 2 10.17 5.54 9.19
C ASN A 2 9.54 4.18 8.92
N GLU A 3 8.42 3.87 9.59
CA GLU A 3 7.85 2.52 9.57
C GLU A 3 6.79 2.40 8.47
N TYR A 4 7.21 2.30 7.21
CA TYR A 4 6.29 2.11 6.08
C TYR A 4 6.04 0.62 5.81
N LYS A 5 4.77 0.26 5.58
CA LYS A 5 4.36 -1.13 5.29
C LYS A 5 3.28 -1.17 4.21
N LEU A 6 3.26 -2.22 3.42
CA LEU A 6 2.15 -2.56 2.51
C LEU A 6 1.33 -3.68 3.09
N ARG A 7 0.02 -3.46 3.13
CA ARG A 7 -0.96 -4.49 3.47
C ARG A 7 -1.68 -4.96 2.22
N PHE A 8 -1.40 -6.17 1.75
CA PHE A 8 -2.08 -6.73 0.57
C PHE A 8 -3.49 -7.23 0.94
N MET A 9 -4.48 -6.81 0.16
CA MET A 9 -5.87 -7.25 0.30
C MET A 9 -6.17 -8.31 -0.78
N GLN A 10 -6.00 -9.59 -0.44
CA GLN A 10 -6.32 -10.69 -1.36
C GLN A 10 -7.84 -10.84 -1.53
N ARG A 11 -8.30 -11.03 -2.77
CA ARG A 11 -9.70 -11.36 -3.07
C ARG A 11 -9.93 -12.86 -2.92
N GLY A 12 -10.51 -13.26 -1.79
CA GLY A 12 -11.28 -14.50 -1.62
C GLY A 12 -10.49 -15.81 -1.74
N GLY A 13 -10.31 -16.50 -0.61
CA GLY A 13 -10.00 -17.93 -0.60
C GLY A 13 -9.04 -18.34 0.50
N VAL A 14 -9.60 -18.82 1.61
CA VAL A 14 -8.99 -19.71 2.61
C VAL A 14 -7.77 -19.13 3.35
N ASN A 15 -7.97 -18.64 4.58
CA ASN A 15 -6.93 -18.11 5.48
C ASN A 15 -6.20 -16.84 4.96
N GLY A 16 -6.96 -15.79 4.65
CA GLY A 16 -6.45 -14.50 4.18
C GLY A 16 -5.68 -13.71 5.24
N ALA A 17 -4.45 -14.13 5.56
CA ALA A 17 -3.50 -13.26 6.23
C ALA A 17 -3.19 -12.09 5.30
N SER A 18 -3.58 -10.87 5.68
CA SER A 18 -3.09 -9.69 4.99
C SER A 18 -1.58 -9.63 5.19
N GLU A 19 -0.82 -9.86 4.13
CA GLU A 19 0.64 -9.81 4.19
C GLU A 19 1.07 -8.35 4.43
N LEU A 20 1.85 -8.14 5.49
CA LEU A 20 2.47 -6.86 5.81
C LEU A 20 3.92 -6.88 5.31
N VAL A 21 4.17 -6.17 4.22
CA VAL A 21 5.50 -6.08 3.61
C VAL A 21 6.15 -4.75 4.00
N PRO A 22 7.30 -4.74 4.69
CA PRO A 22 8.00 -3.50 4.98
C PRO A 22 8.47 -2.81 3.70
N ILE A 23 8.38 -1.49 3.69
CA ILE A 23 8.97 -0.63 2.68
C ILE A 23 10.07 0.17 3.33
N ASP A 24 11.27 0.07 2.76
CA ASP A 24 12.34 0.99 3.06
C ASP A 24 12.14 2.26 2.23
N ALA A 25 11.80 3.36 2.89
CA ALA A 25 11.58 4.65 2.26
C ALA A 25 11.85 5.79 3.25
N SER A 26 12.39 6.88 2.72
CA SER A 26 12.69 8.10 3.47
C SER A 26 11.51 9.07 3.52
N SER A 27 10.48 8.86 2.67
CA SER A 27 9.27 9.70 2.60
C SER A 27 8.03 8.91 2.19
N ALA A 28 6.85 9.46 2.46
CA ALA A 28 5.57 8.86 2.06
C ALA A 28 5.44 8.75 0.53
N GLN A 29 6.04 9.67 -0.23
CA GLN A 29 5.97 9.70 -1.68
C GLN A 29 6.86 8.62 -2.31
N GLU A 30 8.06 8.43 -1.76
CA GLU A 30 8.93 7.30 -2.12
C GLU A 30 8.28 5.96 -1.76
N ALA A 31 7.69 5.86 -0.56
CA ALA A 31 6.97 4.67 -0.13
C ALA A 31 5.79 4.33 -1.05
N LEU A 32 5.06 5.34 -1.53
CA LEU A 32 3.97 5.18 -2.50
C LEU A 32 4.49 4.70 -3.86
N SER A 33 5.61 5.24 -4.35
CA SER A 33 6.21 4.82 -5.61
C SER A 33 6.66 3.36 -5.57
N ILE A 34 7.40 2.98 -4.51
CA ILE A 34 7.82 1.59 -4.27
C ILE A 34 6.59 0.68 -4.15
N ALA A 35 5.57 1.13 -3.44
CA ALA A 35 4.33 0.40 -3.30
C ALA A 35 3.69 0.12 -4.66
N GLN A 36 3.45 1.14 -5.48
CA GLN A 36 2.84 1.01 -6.80
C GLN A 36 3.59 0.01 -7.70
N GLN A 37 4.92 -0.01 -7.64
CA GLN A 37 5.74 -0.98 -8.38
C GLN A 37 5.56 -2.42 -7.88
N ARG A 38 5.40 -2.61 -6.57
CA ARG A 38 5.29 -3.94 -5.94
C ARG A 38 3.91 -4.59 -6.07
N ILE A 39 2.82 -3.83 -6.19
CA ILE A 39 1.47 -4.41 -6.09
C ILE A 39 1.11 -5.26 -7.31
N GLY A 40 1.83 -5.14 -8.43
CA GLY A 40 1.72 -6.06 -9.58
C GLY A 40 0.31 -6.17 -10.15
N LYS A 41 -0.56 -6.98 -9.55
CA LYS A 41 -2.02 -7.03 -9.78
C LYS A 41 -2.72 -7.13 -8.41
N GLY A 42 -3.73 -6.30 -8.14
CA GLY A 42 -4.52 -6.37 -6.90
C GLY A 42 -4.63 -5.04 -6.16
N THR A 43 -4.98 -5.11 -4.87
CA THR A 43 -5.09 -3.93 -4.01
C THR A 43 -4.19 -4.08 -2.80
N ALA A 44 -3.46 -3.03 -2.44
CA ALA A 44 -2.80 -2.92 -1.15
C ALA A 44 -3.10 -1.58 -0.47
N GLU A 45 -2.81 -1.51 0.82
CA GLU A 45 -2.82 -0.27 1.60
C GLU A 45 -1.41 0.06 2.06
N LEU A 46 -0.96 1.28 1.78
CA LEU A 46 0.27 1.84 2.34
C LEU A 46 -0.04 2.34 3.75
N LEU A 47 0.71 1.84 4.72
CA LEU A 47 0.61 2.16 6.13
C LEU A 47 1.89 2.86 6.60
N HIS A 48 1.77 3.77 7.57
CA HIS A 48 2.87 4.33 8.36
C HIS A 48 2.56 4.14 9.84
N GLY A 49 3.31 3.25 10.49
CA GLY A 49 2.90 2.69 11.79
C GLY A 49 1.51 2.04 11.68
N GLU A 50 0.56 2.51 12.48
CA GLU A 50 -0.85 2.04 12.45
C GLU A 50 -1.75 2.88 11.52
N ARG A 51 -1.28 4.00 10.99
CA ARG A 51 -2.08 4.90 10.14
C ARG A 51 -2.03 4.45 8.68
N ARG A 52 -3.19 4.36 8.04
CA ARG A 52 -3.29 4.18 6.58
C ARG A 52 -3.01 5.50 5.87
N LEU A 53 -1.99 5.51 5.02
CA LEU A 53 -1.62 6.65 4.19
C LEU A 53 -2.34 6.64 2.84
N ALA A 54 -2.39 5.48 2.19
CA ALA A 54 -3.00 5.37 0.87
C ALA A 54 -3.58 3.98 0.63
N ARG A 55 -4.59 3.91 -0.24
CA ARG A 55 -5.04 2.65 -0.83
C ARG A 55 -4.63 2.65 -2.29
N ILE A 56 -3.96 1.60 -2.72
CA ILE A 56 -3.37 1.49 -4.03
C ILE A 56 -3.98 0.26 -4.71
N ARG A 57 -4.67 0.48 -5.83
CA ARG A 57 -5.28 -0.57 -6.65
C ARG A 57 -4.56 -0.60 -7.98
N ASN A 58 -4.13 -1.77 -8.44
CA ASN A 58 -3.81 -1.94 -9.85
C ASN A 58 -5.00 -2.53 -10.58
N ALA A 59 -5.62 -1.71 -11.42
CA ALA A 59 -6.64 -2.13 -12.37
C ALA A 59 -6.65 -1.19 -13.58
N GLY A 60 -5.52 -1.01 -14.28
CA GLY A 60 -5.48 -0.35 -15.60
C GLY A 60 -6.02 1.09 -15.71
N THR A 61 -6.46 1.68 -14.60
CA THR A 61 -7.14 2.97 -14.54
C THR A 61 -6.74 3.63 -13.20
N PRO A 62 -6.29 4.89 -13.21
CA PRO A 62 -5.95 5.60 -11.99
C PRO A 62 -7.22 5.96 -11.24
N GLU A 63 -7.54 5.26 -10.14
CA GLU A 63 -8.46 5.83 -9.15
C GLU A 63 -7.71 6.96 -8.43
N ALA A 64 -8.34 8.15 -8.45
CA ALA A 64 -7.77 9.40 -7.96
C ALA A 64 -7.10 9.23 -6.58
N PRO A 65 -5.96 9.90 -6.35
CA PRO A 65 -5.27 9.85 -5.07
C PRO A 65 -6.21 10.34 -3.96
N ILE A 66 -6.49 9.48 -2.98
CA ILE A 66 -7.14 9.87 -1.73
C ILE A 66 -6.06 10.62 -0.93
N TRP A 67 -5.85 11.89 -1.26
CA TRP A 67 -5.05 12.77 -0.43
C TRP A 67 -5.87 13.06 0.82
N GLN A 68 -5.47 12.47 1.94
CA GLN A 68 -5.45 13.20 3.22
C GLN A 68 -4.12 12.88 3.90
N ILE A 69 -3.08 13.51 3.36
CA ILE A 69 -1.85 13.81 4.09
C ILE A 69 -2.17 15.13 4.79
N ASP A 70 -2.05 15.16 6.12
CA ASP A 70 -2.09 16.39 6.93
C ASP A 70 -0.92 17.30 6.53
#